data_AF-A0A2M9J2Z6-F1
#
_entry.id   AF-A0A2M9J2Z6-F1
#
_cell.length_a   1.000
_cell.length_b   1.000
_cell.length_c   1.000
_cell.angle_alpha   90.00
_cell.angle_beta   90.00
_cell.angle_gamma   90.00
#
_symmetry.space_group_name_H-M   'P 1'
#
loop_
_entity.id
_entity.type
_entity.pdbx_description
1 polymer ?
#
loop_
_entity_poly.entity_id
_entity_poly.type
_entity_poly.pdbx_seq_one_letter_code
_entity_poly.pdbx_strand_id
1 'polypeptide(L)'
;MATATSRHHDRRISPVFLGIVAVMAVSGWAVWTSYAASRGLAVFLFVTSAWVVSLCLHEYAHARTALHGGDITVGAKGYLTLNPLKYTHALLSIVLPVVFVIMGGIGLPGGAVFIERGRIRGRWRHSLISAAGPLTNVLFAVVCTAPFWLHALDGVPDDFRYALAFLALLQVSAAVLNFLPVPGLDGYGIIEPWLSHAARRQVEPFAPFGLLAVFGLLWIPEVNQEFFRLIYAILSGLGVPDWAAAAGRGLYQFWPDLGSLSITPQR
;
A
#
# COMPACT_ATOMS: atom_id res chain seq x y z
N MET A 1 -7.84 -32.64 27.52
CA MET A 1 -7.52 -32.76 26.09
C MET A 1 -8.49 -31.90 25.30
N ALA A 2 -8.07 -30.72 24.84
CA ALA A 2 -8.88 -29.83 24.02
C ALA A 2 -7.95 -29.09 23.05
N THR A 3 -7.48 -29.80 22.01
CA THR A 3 -6.35 -29.32 21.19
C THR A 3 -6.45 -29.72 19.71
N ALA A 4 -7.63 -29.60 19.09
CA ALA A 4 -7.72 -29.94 17.65
C ALA A 4 -8.65 -29.10 16.76
N THR A 5 -9.57 -28.27 17.29
CA THR A 5 -10.62 -27.66 16.45
C THR A 5 -10.34 -26.24 15.93
N SER A 6 -9.34 -25.51 16.45
CA SER A 6 -9.10 -24.12 15.99
C SER A 6 -8.24 -23.99 14.72
N ARG A 7 -7.54 -25.03 14.28
CA ARG A 7 -6.50 -24.92 13.23
C ARG A 7 -7.03 -24.65 11.81
N HIS A 8 -8.30 -24.95 11.52
CA HIS A 8 -8.84 -24.86 10.15
C HIS A 8 -9.47 -23.51 9.81
N HIS A 9 -9.91 -22.73 10.79
CA HIS A 9 -10.52 -21.41 10.54
C HIS A 9 -9.48 -20.30 10.31
N ASP A 10 -8.27 -20.46 10.85
CA ASP A 10 -7.18 -19.47 10.77
C ASP A 10 -6.49 -19.41 9.39
N ARG A 11 -6.87 -20.27 8.43
CA ARG A 11 -6.22 -20.40 7.11
C ARG A 11 -7.14 -20.12 5.92
N ARG A 12 -8.41 -19.78 6.14
CA ARG A 12 -9.34 -19.52 5.03
C ARG A 12 -9.18 -18.08 4.55
N ILE A 13 -8.92 -17.94 3.25
CA ILE A 13 -8.91 -16.63 2.57
C ILE A 13 -10.32 -16.04 2.67
N SER A 14 -10.42 -14.79 3.09
CA SER A 14 -11.69 -14.08 3.21
C SER A 14 -12.41 -13.98 1.86
N PRO A 15 -13.73 -14.25 1.80
CA PRO A 15 -14.52 -13.99 0.59
C PRO A 15 -14.42 -12.54 0.11
N VAL A 16 -14.26 -11.58 1.02
CA VAL A 16 -14.04 -10.16 0.69
C VAL A 16 -12.75 -9.99 -0.11
N PHE A 17 -11.65 -10.62 0.31
CA PHE A 17 -10.38 -10.54 -0.40
C PHE A 17 -10.48 -11.18 -1.79
N LEU A 18 -11.14 -12.34 -1.88
CA LEU A 18 -11.42 -12.99 -3.17
C LEU A 18 -12.25 -12.08 -4.09
N GLY A 19 -13.24 -11.37 -3.55
CA GLY A 19 -14.01 -10.37 -4.29
C GLY A 19 -13.14 -9.23 -4.82
N ILE A 20 -12.21 -8.71 -4.01
CA ILE A 20 -11.28 -7.65 -4.44
C ILE A 20 -10.33 -8.17 -5.54
N VAL A 21 -9.80 -9.39 -5.40
CA VAL A 21 -8.97 -10.03 -6.42
C VAL A 21 -9.76 -10.25 -7.72
N ALA A 22 -11.03 -10.64 -7.62
CA ALA A 22 -11.91 -10.79 -8.78
C ALA A 22 -12.13 -9.44 -9.48
N VAL A 23 -12.38 -8.36 -8.73
CA VAL A 23 -12.48 -7.00 -9.29
C VAL A 23 -11.17 -6.62 -9.99
N MET A 24 -10.02 -6.87 -9.38
CA MET A 24 -8.69 -6.62 -9.96
C MET A 24 -8.50 -7.37 -11.28
N ALA A 25 -8.82 -8.67 -11.32
CA ALA A 25 -8.68 -9.49 -12.52
C ALA A 25 -9.61 -9.04 -13.65
N VAL A 26 -10.90 -8.79 -13.34
CA VAL A 26 -11.89 -8.39 -14.33
C VAL A 26 -11.61 -6.99 -14.88
N SER A 27 -11.28 -6.03 -14.01
CA SER A 27 -10.92 -4.67 -14.44
C SER A 27 -9.59 -4.63 -15.20
N GLY A 28 -8.58 -5.40 -14.77
CA GLY A 28 -7.33 -5.55 -15.52
C GLY A 28 -7.54 -6.15 -16.92
N TRP A 29 -8.38 -7.17 -17.04
CA TRP A 29 -8.79 -7.72 -18.34
C TRP A 29 -9.55 -6.69 -19.19
N ALA A 30 -10.42 -5.88 -18.58
CA ALA A 30 -11.18 -4.86 -19.30
C ALA A 30 -10.29 -3.72 -19.80
N VAL A 31 -9.24 -3.34 -19.04
CA VAL A 31 -8.21 -2.39 -19.48
C VAL A 31 -7.38 -3.01 -20.62
N TRP A 32 -7.00 -4.28 -20.50
CA TRP A 32 -6.21 -4.98 -21.53
C TRP A 32 -6.96 -5.15 -22.85
N THR A 33 -8.24 -5.49 -22.82
CA THR A 33 -9.04 -5.73 -24.03
C THR A 33 -9.70 -4.47 -24.58
N SER A 34 -9.55 -3.33 -23.90
CA SER A 34 -10.27 -2.08 -24.18
C SER A 34 -11.80 -2.27 -24.22
N TYR A 35 -12.32 -3.29 -23.52
CA TYR A 35 -13.73 -3.66 -23.53
C TYR A 35 -14.61 -2.71 -22.68
N ALA A 36 -13.99 -1.99 -21.73
CA ALA A 36 -14.73 -1.13 -20.81
C ALA A 36 -15.38 0.07 -21.51
N ALA A 37 -16.66 0.33 -21.20
CA ALA A 37 -17.37 1.52 -21.69
C ALA A 37 -16.72 2.84 -21.22
N SER A 38 -16.11 2.83 -20.03
CA SER A 38 -15.28 3.93 -19.53
C SER A 38 -13.88 3.41 -19.23
N ARG A 39 -12.91 3.87 -20.03
CA ARG A 39 -11.48 3.57 -19.86
C ARG A 39 -11.00 3.94 -18.46
N GLY A 40 -11.34 5.15 -18.02
CA GLY A 40 -10.92 5.67 -16.72
C GLY A 40 -11.49 4.88 -15.54
N LEU A 41 -12.77 4.48 -15.60
CA LEU A 41 -13.37 3.64 -14.56
C LEU A 41 -12.67 2.28 -14.46
N ALA A 42 -12.31 1.66 -15.59
CA ALA A 42 -11.61 0.39 -15.60
C ALA A 42 -10.21 0.50 -15.00
N VAL A 43 -9.45 1.53 -15.37
CA VAL A 43 -8.13 1.83 -14.79
C VAL A 43 -8.25 2.10 -13.29
N PHE A 44 -9.24 2.90 -12.88
CA PHE A 44 -9.51 3.19 -11.47
C PHE A 44 -9.76 1.92 -10.65
N LEU A 45 -10.66 1.06 -11.12
CA LEU A 45 -10.99 -0.20 -10.44
C LEU A 45 -9.78 -1.13 -10.37
N PHE A 46 -9.01 -1.23 -11.46
CA PHE A 46 -7.82 -2.07 -11.52
C PHE A 46 -6.74 -1.60 -10.55
N VAL A 47 -6.34 -0.33 -10.61
CA VAL A 47 -5.29 0.22 -9.76
C VAL A 47 -5.72 0.20 -8.29
N THR A 48 -6.95 0.60 -7.98
CA THR A 48 -7.44 0.62 -6.58
C THR A 48 -7.50 -0.78 -5.99
N SER A 49 -8.05 -1.75 -6.72
CA SER A 49 -8.14 -3.12 -6.21
C SER A 49 -6.77 -3.78 -6.09
N ALA A 50 -5.86 -3.56 -7.05
CA ALA A 50 -4.47 -4.04 -6.96
C ALA A 50 -3.72 -3.44 -5.76
N TRP A 51 -3.92 -2.15 -5.49
CA TRP A 51 -3.38 -1.48 -4.31
C TRP A 51 -3.93 -2.07 -3.01
N VAL A 52 -5.24 -2.32 -2.92
CA VAL A 52 -5.84 -2.92 -1.73
C VAL A 52 -5.35 -4.36 -1.53
N VAL A 53 -5.12 -5.11 -2.61
CA VAL A 53 -4.51 -6.45 -2.55
C VAL A 53 -3.10 -6.37 -1.98
N SER A 54 -2.25 -5.45 -2.46
CA SER A 54 -0.88 -5.31 -1.94
C SER A 54 -0.88 -4.93 -0.46
N LEU A 55 -1.78 -4.03 -0.04
CA LEU A 55 -1.96 -3.65 1.35
C LEU A 55 -2.40 -4.84 2.24
N CYS A 56 -3.35 -5.65 1.77
CA CYS A 56 -3.76 -6.85 2.52
C CYS A 56 -2.60 -7.84 2.67
N LEU A 57 -1.76 -7.97 1.64
CA LEU A 57 -0.58 -8.85 1.67
C LEU A 57 0.55 -8.30 2.55
N HIS A 58 0.73 -6.98 2.58
CA HIS A 58 1.62 -6.27 3.49
C HIS A 58 1.28 -6.60 4.96
N GLU A 59 0.01 -6.44 5.34
CA GLU A 59 -0.44 -6.76 6.70
C GLU A 59 -0.39 -8.26 7.01
N TYR A 60 -0.68 -9.09 6.01
CA TYR A 60 -0.50 -10.52 6.13
C TYR A 60 0.98 -10.89 6.35
N ALA A 61 1.93 -10.21 5.71
CA ALA A 61 3.36 -10.47 5.88
C ALA A 61 3.82 -10.15 7.30
N HIS A 62 3.39 -9.02 7.88
CA HIS A 62 3.57 -8.71 9.30
C HIS A 62 3.01 -9.81 10.19
N ALA A 63 1.75 -10.18 9.96
CA ALA A 63 1.06 -11.19 10.75
C ALA A 63 1.76 -12.57 10.66
N ARG A 64 2.16 -12.96 9.46
CA ARG A 64 2.80 -14.25 9.19
C ARG A 64 4.20 -14.32 9.81
N THR A 65 4.99 -13.26 9.69
CA THR A 65 6.32 -13.20 10.32
C THR A 65 6.22 -13.15 11.84
N ALA A 66 5.24 -12.46 12.41
CA ALA A 66 4.98 -12.45 13.84
C ALA A 66 4.61 -13.84 14.39
N LEU A 67 3.79 -14.61 13.64
CA LEU A 67 3.47 -15.99 14.00
C LEU A 67 4.73 -16.89 14.01
N HIS A 68 5.60 -16.79 13.01
CA HIS A 68 6.90 -17.49 13.03
C HIS A 68 7.85 -16.94 14.11
N GLY A 69 7.65 -15.67 14.51
CA GLY A 69 8.26 -15.00 15.65
C GLY A 69 7.83 -15.56 17.01
N GLY A 70 6.78 -16.37 17.06
CA GLY A 70 6.20 -16.94 18.28
C GLY A 70 4.97 -16.22 18.81
N ASP A 71 4.47 -15.18 18.11
CA ASP A 71 3.23 -14.51 18.48
C ASP A 71 2.01 -15.26 17.93
N ILE A 72 1.48 -16.16 18.76
CA ILE A 72 0.27 -16.94 18.45
C ILE A 72 -1.02 -16.09 18.48
N THR A 73 -1.00 -14.86 19.00
CA THR A 73 -2.21 -14.01 19.13
C THR A 73 -2.68 -13.50 17.77
N VAL A 74 -1.77 -13.39 16.80
CA VAL A 74 -2.05 -12.92 15.44
C VAL A 74 -3.01 -13.83 14.69
N GLY A 75 -2.91 -15.15 14.90
CA GLY A 75 -3.87 -16.11 14.37
C GLY A 75 -5.26 -15.89 14.97
N ALA A 76 -5.34 -15.72 16.29
CA ALA A 76 -6.60 -15.51 17.01
C ALA A 76 -7.30 -14.18 16.65
N LYS A 77 -6.54 -13.14 16.27
CA LYS A 77 -7.08 -11.86 15.79
C LYS A 77 -7.60 -11.91 14.35
N GLY A 78 -7.39 -13.02 13.63
CA GLY A 78 -7.88 -13.22 12.28
C GLY A 78 -7.12 -12.45 11.19
N TYR A 79 -5.95 -11.88 11.49
CA TYR A 79 -5.11 -11.14 10.53
C TYR A 79 -4.56 -12.05 9.42
N LEU A 80 -4.54 -13.36 9.63
CA LEU A 80 -4.13 -14.35 8.62
C LEU A 80 -5.21 -14.63 7.56
N THR A 81 -6.40 -14.04 7.67
CA THR A 81 -7.52 -14.28 6.73
C THR A 81 -7.54 -13.33 5.53
N LEU A 82 -6.56 -12.43 5.40
CA LEU A 82 -6.47 -11.40 4.35
C LEU A 82 -7.70 -10.47 4.29
N ASN A 83 -8.50 -10.39 5.36
CA ASN A 83 -9.70 -9.56 5.37
C ASN A 83 -9.35 -8.11 5.73
N PRO A 84 -9.49 -7.14 4.80
CA PRO A 84 -9.21 -5.73 5.08
C PRO A 84 -10.03 -5.18 6.27
N LEU A 85 -11.24 -5.70 6.48
CA LEU A 85 -12.15 -5.23 7.54
C LEU A 85 -11.77 -5.71 8.95
N LYS A 86 -10.84 -6.67 9.06
CA LYS A 86 -10.44 -7.24 10.36
C LYS A 86 -9.19 -6.57 10.94
N TYR A 87 -8.51 -5.72 10.20
CA TYR A 87 -7.34 -5.01 10.70
C TYR A 87 -7.78 -3.91 11.69
N THR A 88 -7.11 -3.84 12.85
CA THR A 88 -7.53 -3.08 14.05
C THR A 88 -7.80 -1.60 13.81
N HIS A 89 -7.13 -1.02 12.82
CA HIS A 89 -7.33 0.38 12.43
C HIS A 89 -7.70 0.51 10.95
N ALA A 90 -8.58 -0.35 10.42
CA ALA A 90 -9.00 -0.32 9.01
C ALA A 90 -9.29 1.10 8.44
N LEU A 91 -9.75 2.04 9.28
CA LEU A 91 -9.97 3.43 8.90
C LEU A 91 -8.67 4.23 8.64
N LEU A 92 -7.65 4.09 9.50
CA LEU A 92 -6.33 4.71 9.29
C LEU A 92 -5.43 3.87 8.39
N SER A 93 -5.59 2.54 8.42
CA SER A 93 -4.81 1.54 7.69
C SER A 93 -5.23 1.35 6.24
N ILE A 94 -6.49 1.63 5.89
CA ILE A 94 -7.02 1.32 4.56
C ILE A 94 -7.78 2.50 4.00
N VAL A 95 -8.75 3.05 4.75
CA VAL A 95 -9.62 4.12 4.25
C VAL A 95 -8.81 5.37 3.93
N LEU A 96 -7.93 5.80 4.84
CA LEU A 96 -7.12 7.00 4.62
C LEU A 96 -6.16 6.87 3.42
N PRO A 97 -5.34 5.80 3.29
CA PRO A 97 -4.57 5.53 2.06
C PRO A 97 -5.40 5.56 0.79
N VAL A 98 -6.54 4.88 0.79
CA VAL A 98 -7.41 4.78 -0.39
C VAL A 98 -7.98 6.15 -0.76
N VAL A 99 -8.44 6.93 0.23
CA VAL A 99 -8.95 8.29 -0.01
C VAL A 99 -7.88 9.19 -0.63
N PHE A 100 -6.61 9.07 -0.21
CA PHE A 100 -5.53 9.87 -0.80
C PHE A 100 -5.09 9.41 -2.19
N VAL A 101 -5.09 8.10 -2.44
CA VAL A 101 -4.89 7.57 -3.79
C VAL A 101 -5.98 8.10 -4.71
N ILE A 102 -7.24 8.11 -4.24
CA ILE A 102 -8.39 8.68 -4.96
C ILE A 102 -8.23 10.19 -5.15
N MET A 103 -7.95 10.98 -4.10
CA MET A 103 -7.97 12.45 -4.17
C MET A 103 -6.81 13.08 -4.93
N GLY A 104 -5.64 12.44 -5.02
CA GLY A 104 -4.46 13.09 -5.60
C GLY A 104 -3.45 12.17 -6.27
N GLY A 105 -3.71 10.86 -6.34
CA GLY A 105 -2.75 9.88 -6.87
C GLY A 105 -1.50 9.71 -6.00
N ILE A 106 -1.60 9.98 -4.69
CA ILE A 106 -0.53 9.78 -3.72
C ILE A 106 -0.73 8.39 -3.08
N GLY A 107 0.19 7.45 -3.32
CA GLY A 107 0.21 6.14 -2.67
C GLY A 107 0.73 6.26 -1.25
N LEU A 108 -0.16 6.32 -0.26
CA LEU A 108 0.21 6.47 1.16
C LEU A 108 0.15 5.12 1.89
N PRO A 109 1.06 4.87 2.85
CA PRO A 109 1.04 3.65 3.63
C PRO A 109 -0.20 3.56 4.53
N GLY A 110 -0.72 2.36 4.70
CA GLY A 110 -1.68 2.08 5.76
C GLY A 110 -1.10 2.35 7.13
N GLY A 111 -1.86 2.99 8.01
CA GLY A 111 -1.61 2.99 9.46
C GLY A 111 -1.32 1.60 10.03
N ALA A 112 -0.44 1.56 11.03
CA ALA A 112 0.14 0.34 11.58
C ALA A 112 -0.86 -0.68 12.15
N VAL A 113 -0.61 -1.97 11.90
CA VAL A 113 -1.20 -3.07 12.66
C VAL A 113 -0.51 -3.22 14.01
N PHE A 114 -1.31 -3.21 15.08
CA PHE A 114 -0.84 -3.48 16.44
C PHE A 114 -0.51 -4.96 16.63
N ILE A 115 0.78 -5.28 16.51
CA ILE A 115 1.37 -6.56 16.90
C ILE A 115 1.72 -6.49 18.39
N GLU A 116 1.41 -7.53 19.16
CA GLU A 116 1.77 -7.62 20.58
C GLU A 116 3.26 -7.96 20.74
N ARG A 117 4.09 -6.93 20.57
CA ARG A 117 5.57 -7.00 20.65
C ARG A 117 6.06 -7.59 21.99
N GLY A 118 5.26 -7.58 23.05
CA GLY A 118 5.61 -8.14 24.36
C GLY A 118 5.92 -9.64 24.37
N ARG A 119 5.51 -10.41 23.35
CA ARG A 119 5.71 -11.88 23.31
C ARG A 119 6.86 -12.36 22.43
N ILE A 120 7.45 -11.49 21.62
CA ILE A 120 8.51 -11.86 20.67
C ILE A 120 9.88 -11.66 21.34
N ARG A 121 10.68 -12.72 21.43
CA ARG A 121 12.02 -12.68 22.04
C ARG A 121 13.07 -12.32 20.99
N GLY A 122 13.80 -11.21 21.21
CA GLY A 122 15.00 -10.83 20.45
C GLY A 122 14.80 -9.66 19.49
N ARG A 123 15.73 -8.69 19.52
CA ARG A 123 15.68 -7.42 18.76
C ARG A 123 15.57 -7.63 17.24
N TRP A 124 16.29 -8.61 16.71
CA TRP A 124 16.26 -8.97 15.29
C TRP A 124 14.90 -9.46 14.80
N ARG A 125 14.19 -10.24 15.62
CA ARG A 125 12.87 -10.78 15.24
C ARG A 125 11.83 -9.66 15.20
N HIS A 126 11.92 -8.69 16.12
CA HIS A 126 11.11 -7.47 16.07
C HIS A 126 11.35 -6.66 14.80
N SER A 127 12.62 -6.40 14.48
CA SER A 127 12.96 -5.66 13.25
C SER A 127 12.48 -6.39 12.00
N LEU A 128 12.62 -7.72 11.94
CA LEU A 128 12.18 -8.52 10.80
C LEU A 128 10.66 -8.50 10.63
N ILE A 129 9.91 -8.54 11.73
CA ILE A 129 8.46 -8.45 11.69
C ILE A 129 8.04 -7.09 11.14
N SER A 130 8.64 -6.00 11.61
CA SER A 130 8.37 -4.65 11.07
C SER A 130 8.89 -4.46 9.64
N ALA A 131 9.92 -5.19 9.20
CA ALA A 131 10.38 -5.13 7.82
C ALA A 131 9.49 -5.92 6.84
N ALA A 132 8.71 -6.89 7.32
CA ALA A 132 7.98 -7.83 6.47
C ALA A 132 6.94 -7.16 5.53
N GLY A 133 6.17 -6.21 6.04
CA GLY A 133 5.23 -5.43 5.23
C GLY A 133 5.94 -4.55 4.21
N PRO A 134 6.87 -3.66 4.60
CA PRO A 134 7.63 -2.82 3.67
C PRO A 134 8.31 -3.64 2.56
N LEU A 135 8.90 -4.79 2.90
CA LEU A 135 9.50 -5.70 1.92
C LEU A 135 8.47 -6.30 0.95
N THR A 136 7.24 -6.52 1.39
CA THR A 136 6.14 -6.94 0.52
C THR A 136 5.79 -5.82 -0.48
N ASN A 137 5.76 -4.56 -0.04
CA ASN A 137 5.55 -3.42 -0.96
C ASN A 137 6.69 -3.29 -1.97
N VAL A 138 7.95 -3.51 -1.54
CA VAL A 138 9.10 -3.57 -2.46
C VAL A 138 8.93 -4.69 -3.49
N LEU A 139 8.53 -5.89 -3.06
CA LEU A 139 8.27 -6.99 -3.97
C LEU A 139 7.18 -6.63 -5.00
N PHE A 140 6.09 -5.99 -4.55
CA PHE A 140 5.03 -5.51 -5.44
C PHE A 140 5.52 -4.42 -6.40
N ALA A 141 6.32 -3.47 -5.92
CA ALA A 141 6.94 -2.46 -6.75
C ALA A 141 7.80 -3.13 -7.84
N VAL A 142 8.64 -4.10 -7.46
CA VAL A 142 9.47 -4.88 -8.39
C VAL A 142 8.63 -5.62 -9.42
N VAL A 143 7.55 -6.29 -9.01
CA VAL A 143 6.66 -7.00 -9.94
C VAL A 143 5.98 -6.03 -10.92
N CYS A 144 5.56 -4.85 -10.47
CA CYS A 144 4.92 -3.87 -11.33
C CYS A 144 5.90 -3.20 -12.30
N THR A 145 7.16 -3.05 -11.90
CA THR A 145 8.22 -2.39 -12.68
C THR A 145 9.00 -3.36 -13.58
N ALA A 146 9.00 -4.66 -13.26
CA ALA A 146 9.72 -5.68 -14.02
C ALA A 146 9.42 -5.72 -15.52
N PRO A 147 8.17 -5.59 -15.99
CA PRO A 147 7.88 -5.56 -17.42
C PRO A 147 8.61 -4.43 -18.17
N PHE A 148 8.87 -3.30 -17.51
CA PHE A 148 9.50 -2.13 -18.13
C PHE A 148 10.99 -2.34 -18.38
N TRP A 149 11.77 -2.74 -17.37
CA TRP A 149 13.20 -2.97 -17.53
C TRP A 149 13.54 -4.31 -18.22
N LEU A 150 12.63 -5.28 -18.23
CA LEU A 150 12.79 -6.53 -18.99
C LEU A 150 12.41 -6.38 -20.46
N HIS A 151 11.95 -5.19 -20.88
CA HIS A 151 11.42 -4.94 -22.22
C HIS A 151 10.31 -5.94 -22.63
N ALA A 152 9.48 -6.33 -21.66
CA ALA A 152 8.41 -7.32 -21.83
C ALA A 152 7.02 -6.68 -22.07
N LEU A 153 7.02 -5.44 -22.58
CA LEU A 153 5.81 -4.65 -22.82
C LEU A 153 5.42 -4.57 -24.31
N ASP A 154 6.14 -5.26 -25.18
CA ASP A 154 5.82 -5.32 -26.60
C ASP A 154 4.45 -6.01 -26.81
N GLY A 155 3.55 -5.35 -27.55
CA GLY A 155 2.18 -5.81 -27.76
C GLY A 155 1.23 -5.57 -26.58
N VAL A 156 1.69 -4.96 -25.49
CA VAL A 156 0.83 -4.57 -24.36
C VAL A 156 0.07 -3.28 -24.69
N PRO A 157 -1.26 -3.26 -24.55
CA PRO A 157 -2.08 -2.07 -24.76
C PRO A 157 -1.61 -0.87 -23.94
N ASP A 158 -1.62 0.31 -24.55
CA ASP A 158 -1.20 1.58 -23.94
C ASP A 158 -1.84 1.83 -22.56
N ASP A 159 -3.16 1.76 -22.48
CA ASP A 159 -3.91 1.99 -21.24
C ASP A 159 -3.48 1.05 -20.10
N PHE A 160 -3.15 -0.21 -20.42
CA PHE A 160 -2.66 -1.18 -19.45
C PHE A 160 -1.24 -0.84 -18.99
N ARG A 161 -0.35 -0.43 -19.91
CA ARG A 161 1.00 0.03 -19.54
C ARG A 161 0.93 1.27 -18.64
N TYR A 162 0.05 2.21 -18.94
CA TYR A 162 -0.13 3.43 -18.15
C TYR A 162 -0.67 3.12 -16.75
N ALA A 163 -1.69 2.26 -16.67
CA ALA A 163 -2.22 1.79 -15.39
C ALA A 163 -1.15 1.07 -14.55
N LEU A 164 -0.33 0.22 -15.19
CA LEU A 164 0.77 -0.49 -14.54
C LEU A 164 1.88 0.46 -14.06
N ALA A 165 2.26 1.46 -14.88
CA ALA A 165 3.24 2.48 -14.51
C ALA A 165 2.77 3.31 -13.31
N PHE A 166 1.48 3.68 -13.29
CA PHE A 166 0.90 4.40 -12.16
C PHE A 166 0.80 3.52 -10.91
N LEU A 167 0.40 2.25 -11.04
CA LEU A 167 0.42 1.31 -9.92
C LEU A 167 1.84 1.14 -9.36
N ALA A 168 2.86 1.02 -10.21
CA ALA A 168 4.26 0.99 -9.79
C ALA A 168 4.65 2.24 -9.00
N LEU A 169 4.24 3.43 -9.44
CA LEU A 169 4.46 4.68 -8.70
C LEU A 169 3.84 4.62 -7.31
N LEU A 170 2.61 4.11 -7.18
CA LEU A 170 1.98 3.94 -5.88
C LEU A 170 2.78 2.97 -5.00
N GLN A 171 3.18 1.80 -5.53
CA GLN A 171 3.92 0.78 -4.77
C GLN A 171 5.28 1.27 -4.29
N VAL A 172 6.03 1.98 -5.14
CA VAL A 172 7.31 2.60 -4.77
C VAL A 172 7.08 3.67 -3.70
N SER A 173 6.05 4.50 -3.84
CA SER A 173 5.68 5.50 -2.83
C SER A 173 5.36 4.87 -1.48
N ALA A 174 4.52 3.81 -1.45
CA ALA A 174 4.23 3.07 -0.23
C ALA A 174 5.47 2.42 0.38
N ALA A 175 6.35 1.84 -0.43
CA ALA A 175 7.58 1.23 0.06
C ALA A 175 8.48 2.29 0.73
N VAL A 176 8.75 3.41 0.05
CA VAL A 176 9.60 4.49 0.58
C VAL A 176 9.01 5.05 1.88
N LEU A 177 7.72 5.35 1.91
CA LEU A 177 7.06 5.88 3.10
C LEU A 177 7.10 4.88 4.26
N ASN A 178 6.83 3.60 4.00
CA ASN A 178 6.87 2.58 5.06
C ASN A 178 8.27 2.34 5.62
N PHE A 179 9.34 2.67 4.89
CA PHE A 179 10.70 2.61 5.44
C PHE A 179 11.12 3.86 6.22
N LEU A 180 10.32 4.93 6.22
CA LEU A 180 10.66 6.12 7.00
C LEU A 180 10.72 5.78 8.49
N PRO A 181 11.78 6.21 9.22
CA PRO A 181 11.95 5.96 10.64
C PRO A 181 11.06 6.86 11.50
N VAL A 182 9.79 7.03 11.12
CA VAL A 182 8.81 7.88 11.82
C VAL A 182 7.92 7.01 12.71
N PRO A 183 7.70 7.40 13.98
CA PRO A 183 6.84 6.68 14.91
C PRO A 183 5.45 6.42 14.32
N GLY A 184 4.93 5.21 14.43
CA GLY A 184 3.65 4.83 13.82
C GLY A 184 3.74 4.33 12.38
N LEU A 185 4.92 4.40 11.75
CA LEU A 185 5.24 3.68 10.51
C LEU A 185 6.14 2.47 10.79
N ASP A 186 6.20 1.55 9.83
CA ASP A 186 6.96 0.30 9.96
C ASP A 186 8.46 0.52 10.09
N GLY A 187 9.01 1.52 9.38
CA GLY A 187 10.42 1.86 9.39
C GLY A 187 10.92 2.21 10.79
N TYR A 188 10.09 2.89 11.59
CA TYR A 188 10.39 3.08 13.02
C TYR A 188 10.39 1.75 13.76
N GLY A 189 9.44 0.86 13.48
CA GLY A 189 9.40 -0.49 14.05
C GLY A 189 10.64 -1.34 13.74
N ILE A 190 11.33 -1.09 12.62
CA ILE A 190 12.60 -1.73 12.27
C ILE A 190 13.72 -1.28 13.22
N ILE A 191 13.83 0.02 13.50
CA ILE A 191 14.91 0.59 14.32
C ILE A 191 14.59 0.63 15.81
N GLU A 192 13.31 0.63 16.19
CA GLU A 192 12.84 0.74 17.58
C GLU A 192 13.54 -0.25 18.52
N PRO A 193 13.68 -1.55 18.19
CA PRO A 193 14.35 -2.53 19.06
C PRO A 193 15.82 -2.22 19.37
N TRP A 194 16.43 -1.32 18.61
CA TRP A 194 17.82 -0.87 18.75
C TRP A 194 17.96 0.42 19.54
N LEU A 195 16.89 1.21 19.65
CA LEU A 195 16.87 2.44 20.44
C LEU A 195 16.99 2.15 21.95
N SER A 196 17.58 3.10 22.69
CA SER A 196 17.64 3.06 24.14
C SER A 196 16.24 3.15 24.77
N HIS A 197 16.07 2.63 25.98
CA HIS A 197 14.78 2.70 26.69
C HIS A 197 14.31 4.15 26.91
N ALA A 198 15.24 5.07 27.14
CA ALA A 198 14.92 6.49 27.29
C ALA A 198 14.36 7.09 25.99
N ALA A 199 14.99 6.80 24.84
CA ALA A 199 14.52 7.25 23.53
C ALA A 199 13.11 6.70 23.21
N ARG A 200 12.86 5.41 23.46
CA ARG A 200 11.53 4.82 23.21
C ARG A 200 10.43 5.50 24.03
N ARG A 201 10.66 5.72 25.33
CA ARG A 201 9.67 6.38 26.22
C ARG A 201 9.37 7.82 25.81
N GLN A 202 10.35 8.53 25.25
CA GLN A 202 10.13 9.89 24.75
C GLN A 202 9.30 9.91 23.46
N VAL A 203 9.45 8.88 22.63
CA VAL A 203 8.87 8.81 21.29
C VAL A 203 7.48 8.14 21.28
N GLU A 204 7.23 7.21 22.22
CA GLU A 204 5.96 6.47 22.35
C GLU A 204 4.70 7.35 22.33
N PRO A 205 4.63 8.52 23.02
CA PRO A 205 3.46 9.40 22.96
C PRO A 205 3.17 9.98 21.57
N PHE A 206 4.19 10.07 20.71
CA PHE A 206 4.09 10.63 19.37
C PHE A 206 3.70 9.60 18.30
N ALA A 207 3.69 8.30 18.62
CA ALA A 207 3.39 7.24 17.66
C ALA A 207 2.02 7.39 16.96
N PRO A 208 0.92 7.79 17.64
CA PRO A 208 -0.36 8.05 16.97
C PRO A 208 -0.33 9.26 16.02
N PHE A 209 0.56 10.22 16.27
CA PHE A 209 0.68 11.45 15.50
C PHE A 209 1.67 11.34 14.34
N GLY A 210 2.55 10.34 14.32
CA GLY A 210 3.61 10.29 13.31
C GLY A 210 3.08 10.10 11.88
N LEU A 211 2.01 9.33 11.69
CA LEU A 211 1.32 9.26 10.39
C LEU A 211 0.75 10.63 9.97
N LEU A 212 0.12 11.35 10.91
CA LEU A 212 -0.38 12.71 10.68
C LEU A 212 0.75 13.70 10.40
N ALA A 213 1.90 13.55 11.07
CA ALA A 213 3.07 14.40 10.85
C ALA A 213 3.64 14.20 9.45
N VAL A 214 3.72 12.95 8.95
CA VAL A 214 4.12 12.66 7.57
C VAL A 214 3.16 13.31 6.58
N PHE A 215 1.86 13.26 6.83
CA PHE A 215 0.90 13.98 5.98
C PHE A 215 1.08 15.50 6.02
N GLY A 216 1.25 16.07 7.21
CA GLY A 216 1.50 17.50 7.37
C GLY A 216 2.76 17.95 6.63
N LEU A 217 3.82 17.15 6.67
CA LEU A 217 5.06 17.38 5.92
C LEU A 217 4.84 17.26 4.41
N LEU A 218 4.14 16.22 3.93
CA LEU A 218 3.86 16.05 2.49
C LEU A 218 2.86 17.07 1.94
N TRP A 219 2.18 17.84 2.80
CA TRP A 219 1.35 18.97 2.39
C TRP A 219 2.17 20.22 2.04
N ILE A 220 3.42 20.29 2.53
CA ILE A 220 4.36 21.35 2.17
C ILE A 220 4.79 21.11 0.72
N PRO A 221 4.54 22.05 -0.21
CA PRO A 221 4.78 21.85 -1.63
C PRO A 221 6.22 21.45 -1.95
N GLU A 222 7.20 22.04 -1.28
CA GLU A 222 8.63 21.76 -1.48
C GLU A 222 8.95 20.31 -1.07
N VAL A 223 8.46 19.87 0.09
CA VAL A 223 8.67 18.50 0.57
C VAL A 223 7.98 17.50 -0.34
N ASN A 224 6.77 17.83 -0.82
CA ASN A 224 6.04 17.00 -1.76
C ASN A 224 6.79 16.82 -3.09
N GLN A 225 7.28 17.92 -3.66
CA GLN A 225 8.07 17.91 -4.89
C GLN A 225 9.33 17.07 -4.73
N GLU A 226 10.05 17.24 -3.62
CA GLU A 226 11.26 16.48 -3.32
C GLU A 226 10.99 14.99 -3.11
N PHE A 227 9.91 14.66 -2.41
CA PHE A 227 9.46 13.29 -2.26
C PHE A 227 9.16 12.65 -3.61
N PHE A 228 8.32 13.28 -4.45
CA PHE A 228 7.99 12.72 -5.76
C PHE A 228 9.18 12.71 -6.71
N ARG A 229 10.11 13.66 -6.63
CA ARG A 229 11.37 13.64 -7.38
C ARG A 229 12.18 12.37 -7.07
N LEU A 230 12.26 11.98 -5.80
CA LEU A 230 12.88 10.70 -5.41
C LEU A 230 12.11 9.50 -6.00
N ILE A 231 10.78 9.50 -5.93
CA ILE A 231 9.96 8.41 -6.48
C ILE A 231 10.16 8.26 -8.00
N TYR A 232 10.09 9.36 -8.75
CA TYR A 232 10.33 9.35 -10.20
C TYR A 232 11.77 8.97 -10.54
N ALA A 233 12.76 9.40 -9.77
CA ALA A 233 14.15 8.97 -9.96
C ALA A 233 14.30 7.44 -9.80
N ILE A 234 13.65 6.84 -8.81
CA ILE A 234 13.62 5.38 -8.63
C ILE A 234 12.93 4.70 -9.82
N LEU A 235 11.73 5.17 -10.20
CA LEU A 235 10.96 4.61 -11.32
C LEU A 235 11.73 4.66 -12.64
N SER A 236 12.34 5.81 -12.94
CA SER A 236 13.16 6.01 -14.13
C SER A 236 14.38 5.09 -14.13
N GLY A 237 15.04 4.91 -12.98
CA GLY A 237 16.10 3.90 -12.80
C GLY A 237 15.63 2.46 -13.00
N LEU A 238 14.34 2.20 -12.80
CA LEU A 238 13.66 0.94 -13.06
C LEU A 238 13.00 0.90 -14.48
N GLY A 239 13.37 1.82 -15.37
CA GLY A 239 12.88 1.84 -16.76
C GLY A 239 11.42 2.24 -16.92
N VAL A 240 10.73 2.68 -15.87
CA VAL A 240 9.36 3.21 -15.96
C VAL A 240 9.43 4.68 -16.34
N PRO A 241 8.90 5.08 -17.51
CA PRO A 241 8.96 6.47 -17.92
C PRO A 241 7.95 7.32 -17.15
N ASP A 242 8.39 8.51 -16.69
CA ASP A 242 7.58 9.45 -15.90
C ASP A 242 6.25 9.79 -16.57
N TRP A 243 6.26 9.98 -17.89
CA TRP A 243 5.06 10.30 -18.67
C TRP A 243 4.03 9.17 -18.68
N ALA A 244 4.44 7.90 -18.60
CA ALA A 244 3.51 6.77 -18.54
C ALA A 244 2.82 6.70 -17.18
N ALA A 245 3.56 6.99 -16.09
CA ALA A 245 2.98 7.07 -14.76
C ALA A 245 2.02 8.28 -14.64
N ALA A 246 2.35 9.41 -15.28
CA ALA A 246 1.47 10.58 -15.37
C ALA A 246 0.21 10.30 -16.20
N ALA A 247 0.34 9.63 -17.36
CA ALA A 247 -0.80 9.22 -18.18
C ALA A 247 -1.72 8.26 -17.42
N GLY A 248 -1.15 7.30 -16.69
CA GLY A 248 -1.92 6.38 -15.84
C GLY A 248 -2.65 7.09 -14.72
N ARG A 249 -2.03 8.09 -14.08
CA ARG A 249 -2.69 8.97 -13.10
C ARG A 249 -3.86 9.73 -13.72
N GLY A 250 -3.70 10.27 -14.93
CA GLY A 250 -4.75 10.97 -15.65
C GLY A 250 -5.94 10.07 -15.99
N LEU A 251 -5.70 8.83 -16.41
CA LEU A 251 -6.76 7.83 -16.62
C LEU A 251 -7.44 7.43 -15.31
N TYR A 252 -6.67 7.32 -14.23
CA TYR A 252 -7.19 6.98 -12.91
C TYR A 252 -8.12 8.07 -12.33
N GLN A 253 -7.78 9.35 -12.54
CA GLN A 253 -8.57 10.51 -12.10
C GLN A 253 -9.60 10.91 -13.17
N PHE A 254 -10.52 10.00 -13.48
CA PHE A 254 -11.45 10.15 -14.61
C PHE A 254 -12.65 11.08 -14.34
N TRP A 255 -12.81 11.58 -13.12
CA TRP A 255 -13.87 12.54 -12.78
C TRP A 255 -13.41 13.97 -13.11
N PRO A 256 -14.34 14.87 -13.51
CA PRO A 256 -14.00 16.27 -13.72
C PRO A 256 -13.51 16.93 -12.42
N ASP A 257 -12.55 17.84 -12.52
CA ASP A 257 -12.26 18.78 -11.44
C ASP A 257 -13.56 19.51 -11.08
N LEU A 258 -13.99 19.42 -9.81
CA LEU A 258 -15.17 20.15 -9.29
C LEU A 258 -15.10 21.68 -9.49
N GLY A 259 -13.96 22.21 -9.96
CA GLY A 259 -13.77 23.60 -10.38
C GLY A 259 -14.30 23.95 -11.77
N SER A 260 -14.63 22.97 -12.64
CA SER A 260 -15.19 23.25 -13.98
C SER A 260 -16.72 23.38 -14.00
N LEU A 261 -17.37 23.37 -12.83
CA LEU A 261 -18.79 23.70 -12.68
C LEU A 261 -19.04 25.22 -12.56
N SER A 262 -18.05 26.06 -12.87
CA SER A 262 -18.22 27.51 -12.95
C SER A 262 -19.00 27.90 -14.21
N ILE A 263 -20.32 27.98 -14.06
CA ILE A 263 -21.24 28.97 -14.65
C ILE A 263 -20.87 29.40 -16.07
N THR A 264 -21.42 28.72 -17.08
CA THR A 264 -21.66 29.37 -18.38
C THR A 264 -22.92 30.23 -18.21
N PRO A 265 -22.87 31.58 -18.26
CA PRO A 265 -24.08 32.35 -18.47
C PRO A 265 -24.49 32.12 -19.91
N GLN A 266 -25.67 31.52 -20.12
CA GLN A 266 -26.31 31.56 -21.42
C GLN A 266 -26.49 33.02 -21.84
N ARG A 267 -25.96 33.39 -23.01
CA ARG A 267 -26.37 34.58 -23.76
C ARG A 267 -27.38 34.16 -24.81
#